data_AF-A0A966XN65-F1
#
_entry.id   AF-A0A966XN65-F1
#
_cell.length_a   1.000
_cell.length_b   1.000
_cell.length_c   1.000
_cell.angle_alpha   90.00
_cell.angle_beta   90.00
_cell.angle_gamma   90.00
#
_symmetry.space_group_name_H-M   'P 1'
#
loop_
_entity.id
_entity.type
_entity.pdbx_description
1 polymer ?
#
loop_
_entity_poly.entity_id
_entity_poly.type
_entity_poly.pdbx_seq_one_letter_code
_entity_poly.pdbx_strand_id
1 'polypeptide(L)'
;MNDCKLNFSVIAPIPEILDTPLKYGVLGRAVKAGLIGINTFSIREYASPPNNKIDDHIYGGGAGMALMYEPIKKALLDAIGAMESPFIYVLSAGGRRFNHEVAHEMLNNRNNILICGRYEGIDERVYQICPMEELSVGDYILSGGELAALSVIDATSRLVPGALGNEGSLDEESFKDGLLDYPVYTRPEEI
;
A
#
# COMPACT_ATOMS: atom_id res chain seq x y z
N MET A 1 2.42 7.89 16.78
CA MET A 1 1.48 8.30 15.72
C MET A 1 0.22 8.85 16.37
N ASN A 2 -0.45 9.80 15.73
CA ASN A 2 -1.80 10.19 16.16
C ASN A 2 -2.71 8.94 16.10
N ASP A 3 -3.65 8.82 17.02
CA ASP A 3 -4.64 7.73 17.07
C ASP A 3 -5.62 7.85 15.90
N CYS A 4 -5.15 7.51 14.70
CA CYS A 4 -5.94 7.51 13.47
C CYS A 4 -6.76 6.22 13.39
N LYS A 5 -7.88 6.25 12.67
CA LYS A 5 -8.77 5.09 12.52
C LYS A 5 -8.13 3.96 11.70
N LEU A 6 -7.25 4.31 10.77
CA LEU A 6 -6.52 3.39 9.89
C LEU A 6 -5.11 3.94 9.68
N ASN A 7 -4.10 3.10 9.82
CA ASN A 7 -2.69 3.46 9.71
C ASN A 7 -2.00 2.57 8.67
N PHE A 8 -1.18 3.21 7.84
CA PHE A 8 -0.29 2.56 6.89
C PHE A 8 1.15 2.98 7.15
N SER A 9 2.06 2.01 7.17
CA SER A 9 3.49 2.27 6.93
C SER A 9 3.88 1.70 5.58
N VAL A 10 4.51 2.52 4.74
CA VAL A 10 4.92 2.12 3.40
C VAL A 10 6.44 2.07 3.33
N ILE A 11 6.98 0.87 3.10
CA ILE A 11 8.42 0.65 2.91
C ILE A 11 8.67 0.60 1.41
N ALA A 12 9.39 1.59 0.87
CA ALA A 12 9.58 1.72 -0.57
C ALA A 12 10.97 2.27 -0.95
N PRO A 13 11.49 1.96 -2.15
CA PRO A 13 12.67 2.63 -2.69
C PRO A 13 12.46 4.12 -2.99
N ILE A 14 11.24 4.53 -3.33
CA ILE A 14 10.86 5.90 -3.72
C ILE A 14 9.49 6.28 -3.10
N PRO A 15 9.42 6.49 -1.78
CA PRO A 15 8.16 6.84 -1.11
C PRO A 15 7.54 8.16 -1.60
N GLU A 16 8.32 9.06 -2.19
CA GLU A 16 7.89 10.37 -2.70
C GLU A 16 6.82 10.27 -3.80
N ILE A 17 6.67 9.10 -4.44
CA ILE A 17 5.58 8.82 -5.39
C ILE A 17 4.20 8.98 -4.72
N LEU A 18 4.12 8.76 -3.41
CA LEU A 18 2.87 8.89 -2.66
C LEU A 18 2.51 10.35 -2.35
N ASP A 19 3.48 11.27 -2.35
CA ASP A 19 3.31 12.63 -1.79
C ASP A 19 2.16 13.42 -2.41
N THR A 20 2.02 13.36 -3.73
CA THR A 20 0.97 14.11 -4.44
C THR A 20 -0.41 13.50 -4.20
N PRO A 21 -0.66 12.20 -4.46
CA PRO A 21 -1.94 11.57 -4.17
C PRO A 21 -2.45 11.78 -2.75
N LEU A 22 -1.55 11.77 -1.75
CA LEU A 22 -1.91 11.98 -0.34
C LEU A 22 -2.34 13.41 0.00
N LYS A 23 -2.24 14.37 -0.91
CA LYS A 23 -2.63 15.78 -0.70
C LYS A 23 -4.00 16.13 -1.29
N TYR A 24 -4.57 15.29 -2.16
CA TYR A 24 -5.75 15.63 -2.94
C TYR A 24 -6.89 14.61 -2.79
N GLY A 25 -8.07 14.99 -3.27
CA GLY A 25 -9.23 14.08 -3.33
C GLY A 25 -9.77 13.68 -1.96
N VAL A 26 -10.43 12.52 -1.93
CA VAL A 26 -10.98 11.91 -0.70
C VAL A 26 -9.85 11.54 0.26
N LEU A 27 -8.84 10.84 -0.24
CA LEU A 27 -7.70 10.38 0.54
C LEU A 27 -6.98 11.54 1.24
N GLY A 28 -6.63 12.61 0.52
CA GLY A 28 -5.93 13.75 1.13
C GLY A 28 -6.77 14.51 2.16
N ARG A 29 -8.09 14.58 1.99
CA ARG A 29 -8.99 15.12 3.03
C ARG A 29 -9.01 14.21 4.27
N ALA A 30 -9.07 12.90 4.09
CA ALA A 30 -9.09 11.94 5.20
C ALA A 30 -7.77 11.94 5.98
N VAL A 31 -6.62 12.03 5.29
CA VAL A 31 -5.30 12.22 5.92
C VAL A 31 -5.24 13.53 6.69
N LYS A 32 -5.66 14.65 6.08
CA LYS A 32 -5.67 15.97 6.74
C LYS A 32 -6.59 16.01 7.97
N ALA A 33 -7.69 15.25 7.95
CA ALA A 33 -8.62 15.11 9.06
C ALA A 33 -8.11 14.16 10.17
N GLY A 34 -6.95 13.52 10.00
CA GLY A 34 -6.40 12.56 10.96
C GLY A 34 -7.16 11.23 11.02
N LEU A 35 -7.95 10.91 9.98
CA LEU A 35 -8.64 9.62 9.88
C LEU A 35 -7.67 8.52 9.42
N ILE A 36 -6.74 8.89 8.54
CA ILE A 36 -5.74 7.99 7.95
C ILE A 36 -4.35 8.47 8.36
N GLY A 37 -3.61 7.61 9.06
CA GLY A 37 -2.19 7.82 9.36
C GLY A 37 -1.34 7.17 8.29
N ILE A 38 -0.37 7.92 7.72
CA ILE A 38 0.57 7.37 6.74
C ILE A 38 1.98 7.72 7.19
N ASN A 39 2.81 6.69 7.31
CA ASN A 39 4.23 6.81 7.54
C ASN A 39 4.98 6.15 6.38
N THR A 40 6.11 6.72 5.98
CA THR A 40 6.91 6.18 4.87
C THR A 40 8.33 5.89 5.33
N PHE A 41 8.87 4.79 4.83
CA PHE A 41 10.22 4.33 5.13
C PHE A 41 10.96 4.15 3.80
N SER A 42 11.90 5.04 3.52
CA SER A 42 12.73 4.93 2.31
C SER A 42 13.79 3.85 2.52
N ILE A 43 13.75 2.78 1.73
CA ILE A 43 14.74 1.68 1.83
C ILE A 43 16.18 2.21 1.67
N ARG A 44 16.36 3.33 0.97
CA ARG A 44 17.66 3.99 0.75
C ARG A 44 18.28 4.53 2.04
N GLU A 45 17.47 4.95 3.01
CA GLU A 45 17.93 5.45 4.31
C GLU A 45 18.52 4.34 5.18
N TYR A 46 18.19 3.09 4.86
CA TYR A 46 18.62 1.89 5.57
C TYR A 46 19.81 1.17 4.91
N ALA A 47 20.25 1.67 3.75
CA ALA A 47 21.38 1.13 3.02
C ALA A 47 22.72 1.58 3.62
N SER A 48 23.74 0.75 3.45
CA SER A 48 25.07 1.06 3.96
C SER A 48 25.81 2.06 3.06
N PRO A 49 26.58 3.00 3.64
CA PRO A 49 27.44 3.91 2.89
C PRO A 49 28.57 3.14 2.16
N PRO A 50 29.21 3.73 1.14
CA PRO A 50 29.10 5.13 0.73
C PRO A 50 27.98 5.42 -0.30
N ASN A 51 27.46 4.41 -0.99
CA ASN A 51 26.57 4.63 -2.14
C ASN A 51 25.09 4.39 -1.83
N ASN A 52 24.74 3.98 -0.60
CA ASN A 52 23.39 3.61 -0.21
C ASN A 52 22.72 2.66 -1.23
N LYS A 53 23.49 1.66 -1.68
CA LYS A 53 23.07 0.65 -2.66
C LYS A 53 21.97 -0.21 -2.03
N ILE A 54 20.85 -0.37 -2.73
CA ILE A 54 19.65 -1.08 -2.25
C ILE A 54 19.32 -2.33 -3.07
N ASP A 55 20.03 -2.59 -4.16
CA ASP A 55 19.77 -3.67 -5.11
C ASP A 55 21.06 -4.37 -5.51
N ASP A 56 21.04 -5.66 -5.79
CA ASP A 56 22.21 -6.40 -6.33
C ASP A 56 21.81 -7.44 -7.40
N HIS A 57 22.82 -8.00 -8.06
CA HIS A 57 22.64 -9.10 -9.00
C HIS A 57 22.04 -10.34 -8.34
N ILE A 58 21.15 -11.01 -9.07
CA ILE A 58 20.44 -12.20 -8.63
C ILE A 58 21.38 -13.42 -8.66
N TYR A 59 21.44 -14.18 -7.56
CA TYR A 59 22.12 -15.47 -7.54
C TYR A 59 21.45 -16.45 -8.52
N GLY A 60 22.25 -17.19 -9.29
CA GLY A 60 21.75 -18.09 -10.34
C GLY A 60 21.66 -17.43 -11.73
N GLY A 61 21.94 -16.12 -11.83
CA GLY A 61 21.88 -15.37 -13.07
C GLY A 61 20.46 -14.92 -13.43
N GLY A 62 20.34 -14.21 -14.56
CA GLY A 62 19.10 -13.55 -14.97
C GLY A 62 19.37 -12.11 -15.41
N ALA A 63 18.40 -11.51 -16.10
CA ALA A 63 18.41 -10.08 -16.32
C ALA A 63 17.90 -9.36 -15.07
N GLY A 64 18.39 -8.14 -14.82
CA GLY A 64 17.89 -7.29 -13.74
C GLY A 64 18.63 -7.41 -12.41
N MET A 65 18.02 -6.83 -11.39
CA MET A 65 18.54 -6.68 -10.02
C MET A 65 17.44 -7.08 -9.04
N ALA A 66 17.79 -7.46 -7.82
CA ALA A 66 16.84 -7.68 -6.72
C ALA A 66 17.15 -6.75 -5.56
N LEU A 67 16.12 -6.27 -4.87
CA LEU A 67 16.31 -5.48 -3.66
C LEU A 67 17.00 -6.32 -2.58
N MET A 68 18.04 -5.75 -1.97
CA MET A 68 18.86 -6.40 -0.97
C MET A 68 18.08 -6.66 0.32
N TYR A 69 18.36 -7.81 0.95
CA TYR A 69 17.79 -8.21 2.23
C TYR A 69 17.99 -7.18 3.36
N GLU A 70 19.22 -6.70 3.55
CA GLU A 70 19.60 -5.94 4.75
C GLU A 70 18.90 -4.57 4.87
N PRO A 71 18.81 -3.73 3.82
CA PRO A 71 18.06 -2.48 3.90
C PRO A 71 16.56 -2.69 4.17
N ILE A 72 15.93 -3.68 3.54
CA ILE A 72 14.51 -4.01 3.76
C ILE A 72 14.30 -4.47 5.21
N LYS A 73 15.15 -5.36 5.71
CA LYS A 73 15.08 -5.85 7.10
C LYS A 73 15.09 -4.70 8.10
N LYS A 74 16.01 -3.75 7.96
CA LYS A 74 16.10 -2.61 8.90
C LYS A 74 14.88 -1.71 8.81
N ALA A 75 14.45 -1.36 7.60
CA ALA A 75 13.23 -0.57 7.39
C ALA A 75 12.00 -1.26 7.97
N LEU A 76 11.90 -2.59 7.82
CA LEU A 76 10.80 -3.40 8.34
C LEU A 76 10.78 -3.42 9.87
N LEU A 77 11.94 -3.60 10.52
CA LEU A 77 12.01 -3.60 11.98
C LEU A 77 11.63 -2.23 12.58
N ASP A 78 12.05 -1.14 11.94
CA ASP A 78 11.66 0.22 12.34
C ASP A 78 10.16 0.46 12.13
N ALA A 79 9.60 0.02 11.00
CA ALA A 79 8.16 0.13 10.72
C ALA A 79 7.32 -0.68 11.70
N ILE A 80 7.76 -1.89 12.07
CA ILE A 80 7.12 -2.70 13.10
C ILE A 80 7.21 -2.00 14.45
N GLY A 81 8.35 -1.43 14.81
CA GLY A 81 8.52 -0.69 16.06
C GLY A 81 7.68 0.59 16.16
N ALA A 82 7.24 1.14 15.02
CA ALA A 82 6.40 2.32 14.98
C ALA A 82 4.91 2.01 15.22
N MET A 83 4.44 0.78 14.98
CA MET A 83 3.01 0.42 15.04
C MET A 83 2.73 -0.73 16.01
N GLU A 84 1.57 -0.69 16.65
CA GLU A 84 1.12 -1.81 17.48
C GLU A 84 0.55 -2.93 16.61
N SER A 85 1.14 -4.12 16.69
CA SER A 85 0.67 -5.36 16.05
C SER A 85 0.26 -5.21 14.56
N PRO A 86 1.14 -4.71 13.68
CA PRO A 86 0.77 -4.45 12.29
C PRO A 86 0.65 -5.75 11.47
N PHE A 87 -0.29 -5.76 10.52
CA PHE A 87 -0.33 -6.75 9.45
C PHE A 87 0.60 -6.34 8.31
N ILE A 88 1.37 -7.28 7.79
CA ILE A 88 2.47 -6.98 6.85
C ILE A 88 2.14 -7.61 5.50
N TYR A 89 2.13 -6.76 4.46
CA TYR A 89 1.90 -7.17 3.09
C TYR A 89 3.10 -6.84 2.20
N VAL A 90 3.49 -7.78 1.35
CA VAL A 90 4.43 -7.54 0.24
C VAL A 90 3.64 -7.38 -1.05
N LEU A 91 3.79 -6.24 -1.71
CA LEU A 91 3.10 -5.97 -2.97
C LEU A 91 3.81 -6.71 -4.11
N SER A 92 3.15 -7.75 -4.61
CA SER A 92 3.70 -8.72 -5.56
C SER A 92 2.60 -9.20 -6.50
N ALA A 93 2.89 -9.29 -7.79
CA ALA A 93 1.91 -9.74 -8.79
C ALA A 93 1.43 -11.18 -8.54
N GLY A 94 2.25 -12.01 -7.90
CA GLY A 94 1.92 -13.39 -7.53
C GLY A 94 1.12 -13.56 -6.24
N GLY A 95 0.84 -12.46 -5.52
CA GLY A 95 0.13 -12.49 -4.24
C GLY A 95 -1.37 -12.72 -4.34
N ARG A 96 -2.03 -12.80 -3.17
CA ARG A 96 -3.50 -12.81 -3.07
C ARG A 96 -4.06 -11.59 -3.78
N ARG A 97 -5.10 -11.77 -4.60
CA ARG A 97 -5.72 -10.66 -5.33
C ARG A 97 -6.42 -9.70 -4.35
N PHE A 98 -6.07 -8.43 -4.41
CA PHE A 98 -6.75 -7.36 -3.68
C PHE A 98 -8.14 -7.15 -4.28
N ASN A 99 -9.15 -7.16 -3.41
CA ASN A 99 -10.55 -6.93 -3.74
C ASN A 99 -11.22 -6.17 -2.58
N HIS A 100 -12.52 -5.92 -2.69
CA HIS A 100 -13.26 -5.16 -1.68
C HIS A 100 -13.28 -5.86 -0.30
N GLU A 101 -13.32 -7.20 -0.27
CA GLU A 101 -13.26 -7.98 0.98
C GLU A 101 -11.93 -7.80 1.69
N VAL A 102 -10.81 -7.85 0.96
CA VAL A 102 -9.47 -7.60 1.51
C VAL A 102 -9.37 -6.17 2.06
N ALA A 103 -9.97 -5.18 1.40
CA ALA A 103 -10.02 -3.82 1.94
C ALA A 103 -10.75 -3.76 3.29
N HIS A 104 -11.86 -4.49 3.47
CA HIS A 104 -12.53 -4.60 4.77
C HIS A 104 -11.68 -5.33 5.82
N GLU A 105 -10.95 -6.39 5.44
CA GLU A 105 -9.99 -7.07 6.33
C GLU A 105 -8.91 -6.09 6.83
N MET A 106 -8.32 -5.30 5.92
CA MET A 106 -7.30 -4.31 6.26
C MET A 106 -7.84 -3.17 7.14
N LEU A 107 -9.10 -2.77 6.95
CA LEU A 107 -9.79 -1.81 7.83
C LEU A 107 -9.91 -2.36 9.26
N ASN A 108 -10.25 -3.64 9.41
CA ASN A 108 -10.38 -4.30 10.71
C ASN A 108 -9.03 -4.43 11.43
N ASN A 109 -7.95 -4.65 10.69
CA ASN A 109 -6.58 -4.76 11.22
C ASN A 109 -6.06 -3.43 11.79
N ARG A 110 -6.59 -2.29 11.31
CA ARG A 110 -6.19 -0.90 11.63
C ARG A 110 -4.74 -0.51 11.30
N ASN A 111 -3.75 -1.34 11.58
CA ASN A 111 -2.33 -1.04 11.37
C ASN A 111 -1.78 -1.98 10.30
N ASN A 112 -1.35 -1.41 9.17
CA ASN A 112 -0.90 -2.18 8.01
C ASN A 112 0.48 -1.69 7.54
N ILE A 113 1.40 -2.62 7.26
CA ILE A 113 2.68 -2.35 6.59
C ILE A 113 2.58 -2.83 5.15
N LEU A 114 2.94 -1.98 4.19
CA LEU A 114 3.03 -2.31 2.78
C LEU A 114 4.50 -2.23 2.33
N ILE A 115 5.05 -3.34 1.87
CA ILE A 115 6.40 -3.42 1.30
C ILE A 115 6.32 -3.35 -0.22
N CYS A 116 6.89 -2.30 -0.80
CA CYS A 116 6.91 -2.08 -2.24
C CYS A 116 8.16 -2.70 -2.87
N GLY A 117 7.97 -3.71 -3.73
CA GLY A 117 9.03 -4.23 -4.60
C GLY A 117 9.39 -3.26 -5.72
N ARG A 118 10.59 -3.44 -6.29
CA ARG A 118 11.06 -2.88 -7.56
C ARG A 118 12.05 -3.85 -8.19
N TYR A 119 12.52 -3.52 -9.40
CA TYR A 119 13.42 -4.38 -10.16
C TYR A 119 12.76 -5.74 -10.38
N GLU A 120 13.47 -6.86 -10.20
CA GLU A 120 12.88 -8.20 -10.30
C GLU A 120 12.16 -8.65 -9.01
N GLY A 121 12.27 -7.89 -7.91
CA GLY A 121 11.63 -8.20 -6.64
C GLY A 121 12.50 -7.92 -5.43
N ILE A 122 12.13 -8.55 -4.31
CA ILE A 122 12.87 -8.50 -3.05
C ILE A 122 13.61 -9.82 -2.81
N ASP A 123 14.68 -9.78 -2.03
CA ASP A 123 15.34 -10.99 -1.57
C ASP A 123 14.37 -11.91 -0.79
N GLU A 124 14.26 -13.17 -1.21
CA GLU A 124 13.33 -14.16 -0.66
C GLU A 124 13.49 -14.36 0.87
N ARG A 125 14.68 -14.08 1.42
CA ARG A 125 14.92 -14.19 2.87
C ARG A 125 14.15 -13.16 3.68
N VAL A 126 13.62 -12.10 3.05
CA VAL A 126 12.75 -11.13 3.73
C VAL A 126 11.51 -11.82 4.30
N TYR A 127 10.92 -12.76 3.56
CA TYR A 127 9.75 -13.54 4.00
C TYR A 127 10.01 -14.42 5.24
N GLN A 128 11.26 -14.61 5.62
CA GLN A 128 11.66 -15.40 6.80
C GLN A 128 11.76 -14.56 8.07
N ILE A 129 11.66 -13.23 7.99
CA ILE A 129 11.82 -12.33 9.14
C ILE A 129 10.61 -12.43 10.08
N CYS A 130 9.40 -12.41 9.52
CA CYS A 130 8.13 -12.44 10.25
C CYS A 130 6.99 -12.88 9.31
N PRO A 131 5.83 -13.29 9.84
CA PRO A 131 4.66 -13.57 9.02
C PRO A 131 4.26 -12.35 8.18
N MET A 132 4.11 -12.57 6.87
CA MET A 132 3.66 -11.56 5.91
C MET A 132 2.89 -12.23 4.78
N GLU A 133 1.99 -11.48 4.15
CA GLU A 133 1.19 -11.95 3.00
C GLU A 133 1.61 -11.23 1.73
N GLU A 134 1.69 -11.95 0.61
CA GLU A 134 1.82 -11.30 -0.69
C GLU A 134 0.45 -10.81 -1.17
N LEU A 135 0.39 -9.59 -1.71
CA LEU A 135 -0.83 -8.97 -2.20
C LEU A 135 -0.64 -8.41 -3.61
N SER A 136 -1.52 -8.80 -4.53
CA SER A 136 -1.52 -8.40 -5.94
C SER A 136 -2.69 -7.45 -6.22
N VAL A 137 -2.45 -6.34 -6.91
CA VAL A 137 -3.51 -5.41 -7.35
C VAL A 137 -4.14 -5.80 -8.69
N GLY A 138 -3.64 -6.84 -9.35
CA GLY A 138 -4.23 -7.39 -10.57
C GLY A 138 -3.26 -8.16 -11.45
N ASP A 139 -3.79 -8.72 -12.54
CA ASP A 139 -3.06 -9.59 -13.48
C ASP A 139 -2.29 -8.76 -14.51
N TYR A 140 -1.40 -7.89 -14.02
CA TYR A 140 -0.55 -7.02 -14.83
C TYR A 140 0.73 -6.66 -14.07
N ILE A 141 1.73 -6.18 -14.80
CA ILE A 141 3.04 -5.82 -14.22
C ILE A 141 3.17 -4.31 -14.08
N LEU A 142 3.56 -3.87 -12.88
CA LEU A 142 3.93 -2.50 -12.58
C LEU A 142 5.45 -2.40 -12.47
N SER A 143 5.99 -1.20 -12.69
CA SER A 143 7.43 -0.92 -12.52
C SER A 143 7.89 -0.91 -11.06
N GLY A 144 6.93 -0.86 -10.12
CA GLY A 144 7.18 -0.87 -8.68
C GLY A 144 5.89 -0.96 -7.89
N GLY A 145 6.02 -1.34 -6.62
CA GLY A 145 4.90 -1.51 -5.70
C GLY A 145 4.25 -0.19 -5.26
N GLU A 146 4.84 0.98 -5.51
CA GLU A 146 4.33 2.24 -4.96
C GLU A 146 2.93 2.61 -5.49
N LEU A 147 2.64 2.31 -6.77
CA LEU A 147 1.30 2.49 -7.34
C LEU A 147 0.29 1.47 -6.82
N ALA A 148 0.75 0.24 -6.56
CA ALA A 148 -0.08 -0.78 -5.92
C ALA A 148 -0.42 -0.37 -4.47
N ALA A 149 0.55 0.17 -3.73
CA ALA A 149 0.33 0.68 -2.38
C ALA A 149 -0.69 1.81 -2.37
N LEU A 150 -0.56 2.77 -3.28
CA LEU A 150 -1.54 3.85 -3.44
C LEU A 150 -2.94 3.33 -3.73
N SER A 151 -3.07 2.33 -4.60
CA SER A 151 -4.36 1.73 -4.95
C SER A 151 -5.01 1.06 -3.73
N VAL A 152 -4.23 0.30 -2.96
CA VAL A 152 -4.67 -0.35 -1.72
C VAL A 152 -5.07 0.69 -0.66
N ILE A 153 -4.22 1.70 -0.44
CA ILE A 153 -4.46 2.77 0.54
C ILE A 153 -5.72 3.54 0.18
N ASP A 154 -5.89 3.96 -1.08
CA ASP A 154 -7.06 4.74 -1.52
C ASP A 154 -8.36 3.95 -1.33
N ALA A 155 -8.40 2.72 -1.86
CA ALA A 155 -9.58 1.86 -1.76
C ALA A 155 -9.98 1.56 -0.31
N THR A 156 -9.01 1.25 0.56
CA THR A 156 -9.26 0.95 1.98
C THR A 156 -9.66 2.21 2.75
N SER A 157 -9.03 3.36 2.45
CA SER A 157 -9.32 4.62 3.15
C SER A 157 -10.73 5.12 2.91
N ARG A 158 -11.33 4.84 1.74
CA ARG A 158 -12.72 5.20 1.44
C ARG A 158 -13.72 4.54 2.40
N LEU A 159 -13.39 3.36 2.92
CA LEU A 159 -14.23 2.60 3.85
C LEU A 159 -14.22 3.18 5.27
N VAL A 160 -13.28 4.07 5.60
CA VAL A 160 -13.17 4.64 6.95
C VAL A 160 -14.32 5.62 7.19
N PRO A 161 -15.12 5.45 8.27
CA PRO A 161 -16.20 6.37 8.58
C PRO A 161 -15.72 7.81 8.72
N GLY A 162 -16.32 8.71 7.94
CA GLY A 162 -15.94 10.13 7.83
C GLY A 162 -14.95 10.46 6.70
N ALA A 163 -14.40 9.48 5.98
CA ALA A 163 -13.55 9.74 4.82
C ALA A 163 -14.37 10.26 3.63
N LEU A 164 -15.55 9.70 3.42
CA LEU A 164 -16.52 10.16 2.42
C LEU A 164 -17.43 11.24 3.00
N GLY A 165 -17.80 12.23 2.17
CA GLY A 165 -18.63 13.36 2.59
C GLY A 165 -20.12 13.02 2.76
N ASN A 166 -20.57 11.90 2.20
CA ASN A 166 -21.93 11.38 2.33
C ASN A 166 -21.84 9.91 2.75
N GLU A 167 -22.36 9.57 3.93
CA GLU A 167 -22.29 8.20 4.46
C GLU A 167 -23.07 7.20 3.59
N GLY A 168 -24.15 7.64 2.94
CA GLY A 168 -24.91 6.78 2.01
C GLY A 168 -24.16 6.42 0.73
N SER A 169 -23.02 7.06 0.44
CA SER A 169 -22.21 6.72 -0.74
C SER A 169 -21.60 5.34 -0.65
N LEU A 170 -21.33 4.83 0.56
CA LEU A 170 -20.85 3.44 0.73
C LEU A 170 -21.96 2.42 0.52
N ASP A 171 -23.23 2.85 0.63
CA ASP A 171 -24.35 1.92 0.55
C ASP A 171 -24.71 1.52 -0.88
N GLU A 172 -24.36 2.36 -1.84
CA GLU A 172 -24.57 2.19 -3.27
C GLU A 172 -23.21 2.22 -4.00
N GLU A 173 -22.36 1.22 -3.73
CA GLU A 173 -21.12 1.02 -4.50
C GLU A 173 -21.10 -0.35 -5.19
N SER A 174 -20.39 -0.39 -6.31
CA SER A 174 -20.03 -1.65 -6.94
C SER A 174 -19.32 -2.56 -5.94
N PHE A 175 -19.59 -3.86 -6.03
CA PHE A 175 -19.01 -4.95 -5.26
C PHE A 175 -19.45 -5.07 -3.80
N LYS A 176 -20.25 -4.14 -3.24
CA LYS A 176 -20.81 -4.27 -1.88
C LYS A 176 -21.65 -5.56 -1.75
N ASP A 177 -22.55 -5.80 -2.70
CA ASP A 177 -23.39 -7.01 -2.77
C ASP A 177 -22.98 -7.94 -3.93
N GLY A 178 -21.71 -7.86 -4.37
CA GLY A 178 -21.21 -8.62 -5.52
C GLY A 178 -21.75 -8.18 -6.88
N LEU A 179 -22.47 -7.06 -6.94
CA LEU A 179 -23.04 -6.48 -8.17
C LEU A 179 -22.28 -5.21 -8.59
N LEU A 180 -22.41 -4.85 -9.86
CA LEU A 180 -21.98 -3.54 -10.36
C LEU A 180 -23.07 -2.50 -10.08
N ASP A 181 -22.63 -1.26 -9.88
CA ASP A 181 -23.51 -0.12 -9.69
C ASP A 181 -24.24 0.27 -10.98
N TYR A 182 -25.30 1.06 -10.86
CA TYR A 182 -26.15 1.46 -11.98
C TYR A 182 -25.54 2.62 -12.81
N PRO A 183 -25.94 2.79 -14.08
CA PRO A 183 -25.53 3.93 -14.88
C PRO A 183 -25.98 5.26 -14.27
N VAL A 184 -25.06 6.24 -14.21
CA VAL A 184 -25.34 7.57 -13.67
C VAL A 184 -25.39 8.60 -14.80
N TYR A 185 -26.47 9.38 -14.85
CA TYR A 185 -26.64 10.52 -15.74
C TYR A 185 -26.63 11.81 -14.93
N THR A 186 -26.13 12.90 -15.52
CA THR A 186 -26.20 14.24 -14.93
C THR A 186 -26.75 15.22 -15.95
N ARG A 187 -27.11 16.41 -15.49
CA ARG A 187 -27.68 17.48 -16.33
C ARG A 187 -26.69 17.91 -17.43
N PRO A 188 -27.18 18.40 -18.58
CA PRO A 188 -28.58 18.62 -18.96
C PRO A 188 -29.31 17.35 -19.45
N GLU A 189 -30.62 17.46 -19.69
CA GLU A 189 -31.49 16.34 -20.11
C GLU A 189 -31.29 15.92 -21.57
N GLU A 190 -30.86 16.84 -22.45
CA GLU A 190 -30.61 16.59 -23.88
C GLU A 190 -29.19 17.06 -24.27
N ILE A 191 -28.54 16.33 -25.19
CA ILE A 191 -27.17 16.59 -25.71
C ILE A 191 -27.23 16.98 -27.19
#